data_AF-A0AAF0CB41-F1
#
_entry.id   AF-A0AAF0CB41-F1
#
_cell.length_a   1.000
_cell.length_b   1.000
_cell.length_c   1.000
_cell.angle_alpha   90.00
_cell.angle_beta   90.00
_cell.angle_gamma   90.00
#
_symmetry.space_group_name_H-M   'P 1'
#
loop_
_entity.id
_entity.type
_entity.pdbx_description
1 polymer ?
#
loop_
_entity_poly.entity_id
_entity_poly.type
_entity_poly.pdbx_seq_one_letter_code
_entity_poly.pdbx_strand_id
1 'polypeptide(L)'
;MQLLKSIFCLSGFDNRQRYCAICGISYLSFLLLSAILAGHVISSALVLFIAVIICVFTTRRRLQDARLNKNWSFAPGVIFALTGLVIISVNHGGAYWLLLMPMALSALLLTYPGKPGKTYQLGYNGPVDLHKFHRPHAHSSQAQSRIEPTLTATGEAEQTISFDSHEPAAPEAARVSAEGFNDDASHTDPGEQIRLLLLNKKNALYAGGIILAFIITGILVSLLFSSREQQAETPENSSQPRAQIQQDEKLHKIDLPDNFSLMLNQYQGVIINWQSDKTEQTQIWSLKSAEGDSSCEKITFNNGESYRTYAVTTEMGDSYFASFSPLDTQPLLQAIAFRGNFRLCGYKFSLKGSQAVLGKNNHYANFIDY
;
A
#
# COMPACT_ATOMS: atom_id res chain seq x y z
N MET A 1 -24.39 -4.71 -12.51
CA MET A 1 -23.16 -4.99 -13.30
C MET A 1 -22.81 -3.95 -14.38
N GLN A 2 -23.67 -2.97 -14.70
CA GLN A 2 -23.40 -1.99 -15.77
C GLN A 2 -22.18 -1.08 -15.49
N LEU A 3 -21.95 -0.68 -14.22
CA LEU A 3 -20.74 0.07 -13.83
C LEU A 3 -19.45 -0.69 -14.15
N LEU A 4 -19.34 -1.96 -13.75
CA LEU A 4 -18.17 -2.79 -14.07
C LEU A 4 -17.97 -2.92 -15.58
N LYS A 5 -19.05 -3.17 -16.34
CA LYS A 5 -19.01 -3.22 -17.81
C LYS A 5 -18.46 -1.91 -18.41
N SER A 6 -18.84 -0.77 -17.85
CA SER A 6 -18.36 0.54 -18.32
C SER A 6 -16.87 0.79 -18.00
N ILE A 7 -16.32 0.16 -16.95
CA ILE A 7 -14.89 0.26 -16.61
C ILE A 7 -14.05 -0.54 -17.61
N PHE A 8 -14.50 -1.74 -17.98
CA PHE A 8 -13.80 -2.61 -18.94
C PHE A 8 -14.13 -2.34 -20.42
N CYS A 9 -14.98 -1.35 -20.71
CA CYS A 9 -15.36 -1.03 -22.08
C CYS A 9 -14.23 -0.27 -22.82
N LEU A 10 -13.78 -0.79 -23.95
CA LEU A 10 -12.75 -0.15 -24.78
C LEU A 10 -13.27 1.02 -25.62
N SER A 11 -14.58 1.10 -25.82
CA SER A 11 -15.26 2.15 -26.58
C SER A 11 -15.98 3.12 -25.65
N GLY A 12 -15.81 4.41 -25.91
CA GLY A 12 -16.47 5.47 -25.16
C GLY A 12 -15.49 6.54 -24.67
N PHE A 13 -16.04 7.46 -23.89
CA PHE A 13 -15.39 8.70 -23.50
C PHE A 13 -15.54 8.89 -22.00
N ASP A 14 -14.43 9.24 -21.35
CA ASP A 14 -14.39 9.59 -19.92
C ASP A 14 -14.14 11.09 -19.78
N ASN A 15 -15.01 11.77 -19.03
CA ASN A 15 -14.76 13.16 -18.64
C ASN A 15 -13.61 13.25 -17.63
N ARG A 16 -13.15 14.48 -17.34
CA ARG A 16 -12.03 14.75 -16.40
C ARG A 16 -12.26 14.11 -15.03
N GLN A 17 -13.45 14.28 -14.46
CA GLN A 17 -13.78 13.82 -13.11
C GLN A 17 -13.76 12.29 -13.01
N ARG A 18 -14.37 11.60 -13.98
CA ARG A 18 -14.42 10.13 -14.01
C ARG A 18 -13.04 9.54 -14.22
N TYR A 19 -12.26 10.09 -15.14
CA TYR A 19 -10.89 9.66 -15.37
C TYR A 19 -10.03 9.84 -14.11
N CYS A 20 -10.11 11.01 -13.46
CA CYS A 20 -9.42 11.29 -12.21
C CYS A 20 -9.81 10.28 -11.11
N ALA A 21 -11.11 10.02 -10.94
CA ALA A 21 -11.60 9.10 -9.94
C ALA A 21 -11.12 7.66 -10.19
N ILE A 22 -11.20 7.16 -11.43
CA ILE A 22 -10.75 5.80 -11.77
C ILE A 22 -9.24 5.66 -11.55
N CYS A 23 -8.43 6.56 -12.11
CA CYS A 23 -6.98 6.53 -11.93
C CYS A 23 -6.58 6.68 -10.46
N GLY A 24 -7.20 7.61 -9.73
CA GLY A 24 -6.94 7.84 -8.32
C GLY A 24 -7.26 6.61 -7.46
N ILE A 25 -8.41 5.97 -7.69
CA ILE A 25 -8.78 4.73 -7.01
C ILE A 25 -7.81 3.59 -7.38
N SER A 26 -7.39 3.48 -8.65
CA SER A 26 -6.43 2.46 -9.07
C SER A 26 -5.07 2.63 -8.41
N TYR A 27 -4.54 3.87 -8.34
CA TYR A 27 -3.28 4.15 -7.66
C TYR A 27 -3.35 3.94 -6.15
N LEU A 28 -4.43 4.43 -5.52
CA LEU A 28 -4.66 4.25 -4.09
C LEU A 28 -4.82 2.76 -3.74
N SER A 29 -5.61 2.02 -4.54
CA SER A 29 -5.80 0.58 -4.36
C SER A 29 -4.50 -0.17 -4.51
N PHE A 30 -3.67 0.16 -5.51
CA PHE A 30 -2.36 -0.47 -5.66
C PHE A 30 -1.49 -0.17 -4.44
N LEU A 31 -1.35 1.09 -4.05
CA LEU A 31 -0.55 1.50 -2.89
C LEU A 31 -0.96 0.77 -1.61
N LEU A 32 -2.27 0.73 -1.30
CA LEU A 32 -2.78 0.09 -0.09
C LEU A 32 -2.60 -1.44 -0.14
N LEU A 33 -3.03 -2.09 -1.23
CA LEU A 33 -2.96 -3.55 -1.32
C LEU A 33 -1.50 -4.02 -1.42
N SER A 34 -0.64 -3.37 -2.20
CA SER A 34 0.77 -3.78 -2.27
C SER A 34 1.50 -3.59 -0.94
N ALA A 35 1.11 -2.59 -0.14
CA ALA A 35 1.65 -2.40 1.22
C ALA A 35 1.18 -3.50 2.18
N ILE A 36 -0.10 -3.88 2.12
CA ILE A 36 -0.66 -4.97 2.94
C ILE A 36 -0.04 -6.32 2.53
N LEU A 37 0.19 -6.53 1.24
CA LEU A 37 0.77 -7.75 0.67
C LEU A 37 2.30 -7.66 0.51
N ALA A 38 2.97 -6.84 1.32
CA ALA A 38 4.42 -6.75 1.34
C ALA A 38 5.03 -8.14 1.60
N GLY A 39 6.06 -8.51 0.82
CA GLY A 39 6.65 -9.86 0.83
C GLY A 39 5.94 -10.91 -0.04
N HIS A 40 4.71 -10.69 -0.48
CA HIS A 40 4.00 -11.59 -1.42
C HIS A 40 4.05 -11.06 -2.86
N VAL A 41 5.21 -11.25 -3.52
CA VAL A 41 5.51 -10.72 -4.87
C VAL A 41 4.43 -11.07 -5.90
N ILE A 42 3.97 -12.33 -5.92
CA ILE A 42 2.98 -12.81 -6.91
C ILE A 42 1.63 -12.08 -6.74
N SER A 43 1.17 -11.95 -5.50
CA SER A 43 -0.12 -11.32 -5.21
C SER A 43 -0.07 -9.82 -5.50
N SER A 44 1.02 -9.15 -5.15
CA SER A 44 1.24 -7.74 -5.49
C SER A 44 1.35 -7.51 -7.00
N ALA A 45 1.97 -8.43 -7.75
CA ALA A 45 2.03 -8.39 -9.20
C ALA A 45 0.63 -8.56 -9.85
N LEU A 46 -0.23 -9.41 -9.28
CA LEU A 46 -1.61 -9.57 -9.75
C LEU A 46 -2.44 -8.30 -9.52
N VAL A 47 -2.29 -7.65 -8.36
CA VAL A 47 -2.93 -6.35 -8.07
C VAL A 47 -2.46 -5.28 -9.06
N LEU A 48 -1.14 -5.19 -9.31
CA LEU A 48 -0.58 -4.27 -10.30
C LEU A 48 -1.17 -4.50 -11.69
N PHE A 49 -1.23 -5.76 -12.14
CA PHE A 49 -1.76 -6.12 -13.45
C PHE A 49 -3.21 -5.62 -13.64
N ILE A 50 -4.07 -5.84 -12.66
CA ILE A 50 -5.46 -5.39 -12.70
C ILE A 50 -5.52 -3.85 -12.72
N ALA A 51 -4.76 -3.18 -11.85
CA ALA A 51 -4.74 -1.73 -11.76
C ALA A 51 -4.25 -1.08 -13.08
N VAL A 52 -3.22 -1.66 -13.71
CA VAL A 52 -2.68 -1.20 -15.00
C VAL A 52 -3.72 -1.33 -16.11
N ILE A 53 -4.43 -2.47 -16.20
CA ILE A 53 -5.49 -2.66 -17.20
C ILE A 53 -6.57 -1.58 -17.07
N ILE A 54 -7.04 -1.34 -15.85
CA ILE A 54 -8.06 -0.33 -15.57
C ILE A 54 -7.56 1.06 -15.99
N CYS A 55 -6.32 1.42 -15.61
CA CYS A 55 -5.68 2.68 -15.98
C CYS A 55 -5.54 2.84 -17.51
N VAL A 56 -5.12 1.81 -18.24
CA VAL A 56 -4.98 1.86 -19.71
C VAL A 56 -6.35 2.07 -20.37
N PHE A 57 -7.40 1.40 -19.90
CA PHE A 57 -8.73 1.53 -20.48
C PHE A 57 -9.34 2.92 -20.24
N THR A 58 -9.24 3.45 -19.02
CA THR A 58 -9.73 4.82 -18.77
C THR A 58 -8.87 5.88 -19.47
N THR A 59 -7.55 5.68 -19.56
CA THR A 59 -6.65 6.56 -20.34
C THR A 59 -7.03 6.58 -21.81
N ARG A 60 -7.32 5.41 -22.40
CA ARG A 60 -7.78 5.32 -23.79
C ARG A 60 -9.07 6.11 -24.02
N ARG A 61 -10.07 5.93 -23.15
CA ARG A 61 -11.35 6.66 -23.23
C ARG A 61 -11.16 8.17 -23.03
N ARG A 62 -10.24 8.56 -22.13
CA ARG A 62 -9.90 9.96 -21.90
C ARG A 62 -9.20 10.59 -23.10
N LEU A 63 -8.30 9.86 -23.74
CA LEU A 63 -7.58 10.31 -24.94
C LEU A 63 -8.51 10.49 -26.14
N GLN A 64 -9.47 9.58 -26.31
CA GLN A 64 -10.54 9.69 -27.29
C GLN A 64 -11.40 10.94 -27.05
N ASP A 65 -11.62 11.31 -25.79
CA ASP A 65 -12.35 12.52 -25.44
C ASP A 65 -11.54 13.80 -25.70
N ALA A 66 -10.27 13.78 -25.34
CA ALA A 66 -9.31 14.86 -25.54
C ALA A 66 -8.79 15.02 -26.98
N ARG A 67 -9.24 14.17 -27.93
CA ARG A 67 -8.83 14.13 -29.35
C ARG A 67 -7.31 14.01 -29.55
N LEU A 68 -6.64 13.34 -28.62
CA LEU A 68 -5.21 13.08 -28.69
C LEU A 68 -4.93 11.78 -29.49
N ASN A 69 -3.71 11.65 -30.01
CA ASN A 69 -3.32 10.49 -30.82
C ASN A 69 -3.35 9.19 -30.02
N LYS A 70 -3.75 8.07 -30.65
CA LYS A 70 -3.94 6.77 -29.97
C LYS A 70 -2.68 6.25 -29.26
N ASN A 71 -1.48 6.65 -29.70
CA ASN A 71 -0.21 6.17 -29.15
C ASN A 71 0.09 6.70 -27.74
N TRP A 72 -0.47 7.86 -27.35
CA TRP A 72 -0.36 8.38 -25.98
C TRP A 72 -1.21 7.60 -24.96
N SER A 73 -2.07 6.69 -25.42
CA SER A 73 -2.96 5.91 -24.56
C SER A 73 -2.24 4.97 -23.60
N PHE A 74 -0.99 4.61 -23.92
CA PHE A 74 -0.21 3.67 -23.13
C PHE A 74 0.75 4.37 -22.16
N ALA A 75 1.00 5.67 -22.30
CA ALA A 75 2.06 6.34 -21.56
C ALA A 75 1.86 6.27 -20.02
N PRO A 76 0.71 6.67 -19.44
CA PRO A 76 0.49 6.51 -18.00
C PRO A 76 0.46 5.04 -17.55
N GLY A 77 -0.06 4.13 -18.37
CA GLY A 77 -0.18 2.72 -18.03
C GLY A 77 1.16 1.97 -18.03
N VAL A 78 2.01 2.21 -19.03
CA VAL A 78 3.35 1.62 -19.14
C VAL A 78 4.26 2.13 -18.04
N ILE A 79 4.23 3.44 -17.78
CA ILE A 79 5.04 4.03 -16.70
C ILE A 79 4.53 3.55 -15.34
N PHE A 80 3.22 3.36 -15.17
CA PHE A 80 2.69 2.73 -13.96
C PHE A 80 3.12 1.26 -13.81
N ALA A 81 3.14 0.48 -14.89
CA ALA A 81 3.62 -0.89 -14.85
C ALA A 81 5.12 -0.98 -14.49
N LEU A 82 5.96 -0.14 -15.09
CA LEU A 82 7.40 -0.09 -14.82
C LEU A 82 7.68 0.33 -13.37
N THR A 83 7.08 1.43 -12.93
CA THR A 83 7.25 1.92 -11.55
C THR A 83 6.69 0.94 -10.53
N GLY A 84 5.53 0.34 -10.80
CA GLY A 84 4.94 -0.71 -9.96
C GLY A 84 5.81 -1.96 -9.85
N LEU A 85 6.45 -2.39 -10.94
CA LEU A 85 7.35 -3.53 -10.93
C LEU A 85 8.61 -3.25 -10.11
N VAL A 86 9.20 -2.04 -10.24
CA VAL A 86 10.30 -1.59 -9.37
C VAL A 86 9.88 -1.58 -7.90
N ILE A 87 8.68 -1.07 -7.57
CA ILE A 87 8.16 -1.07 -6.20
C ILE A 87 8.07 -2.48 -5.62
N ILE A 88 7.54 -3.42 -6.40
CA ILE A 88 7.41 -4.83 -5.98
C ILE A 88 8.78 -5.49 -5.79
N SER A 89 9.74 -5.20 -6.69
CA SER A 89 11.08 -5.77 -6.63
C SER A 89 11.94 -5.22 -5.48
N VAL A 90 11.80 -3.94 -5.15
CA VAL A 90 12.59 -3.29 -4.10
C VAL A 90 12.06 -3.63 -2.70
N ASN A 91 10.76 -3.90 -2.56
CA ASN A 91 10.10 -4.22 -1.29
C ASN A 91 10.40 -3.22 -0.14
N HIS A 92 10.62 -1.95 -0.49
CA HIS A 92 10.92 -0.87 0.45
C HIS A 92 9.85 0.23 0.37
N GLY A 93 9.41 0.75 1.53
CA GLY A 93 8.35 1.78 1.59
C GLY A 93 8.70 3.08 0.84
N GLY A 94 9.98 3.43 0.74
CA GLY A 94 10.43 4.60 -0.02
C GLY A 94 10.17 4.49 -1.54
N ALA A 95 10.02 3.28 -2.09
CA ALA A 95 9.80 3.11 -3.52
C ALA A 95 8.43 3.64 -3.99
N TYR A 96 7.44 3.77 -3.09
CA TYR A 96 6.10 4.25 -3.43
C TYR A 96 6.06 5.68 -3.99
N TRP A 97 7.08 6.50 -3.72
CA TRP A 97 7.22 7.83 -4.32
C TRP A 97 7.29 7.78 -5.86
N LEU A 98 7.72 6.66 -6.45
CA LEU A 98 7.74 6.44 -7.89
C LEU A 98 6.33 6.51 -8.52
N LEU A 99 5.25 6.33 -7.74
CA LEU A 99 3.88 6.48 -8.23
C LEU A 99 3.50 7.92 -8.58
N LEU A 100 4.26 8.93 -8.12
CA LEU A 100 4.05 10.32 -8.53
C LEU A 100 4.23 10.51 -10.03
N MET A 101 5.04 9.66 -10.66
CA MET A 101 5.36 9.74 -12.09
C MET A 101 4.17 9.38 -12.98
N PRO A 102 3.55 8.18 -12.88
CA PRO A 102 2.33 7.89 -13.61
C PRO A 102 1.17 8.80 -13.18
N MET A 103 1.15 9.29 -11.94
CA MET A 103 0.16 10.27 -11.49
C MET A 103 0.30 11.61 -12.19
N ALA A 104 1.51 12.15 -12.33
CA ALA A 104 1.77 13.41 -13.03
C ALA A 104 1.40 13.32 -14.52
N LEU A 105 1.71 12.20 -15.17
CA LEU A 105 1.29 11.96 -16.56
C LEU A 105 -0.22 11.85 -16.70
N SER A 106 -0.89 11.21 -15.74
CA SER A 106 -2.34 11.17 -15.72
C SER A 106 -2.92 12.57 -15.47
N ALA A 107 -2.32 13.36 -14.59
CA ALA A 107 -2.72 14.74 -14.33
C ALA A 107 -2.57 15.62 -15.57
N LEU A 108 -1.55 15.37 -16.41
CA LEU A 108 -1.41 16.04 -17.70
C LEU A 108 -2.61 15.76 -18.64
N LEU A 109 -3.19 14.56 -18.61
CA LEU A 109 -4.40 14.27 -19.41
C LEU A 109 -5.65 14.99 -18.88
N LEU A 110 -5.65 15.42 -17.62
CA LEU A 110 -6.73 16.24 -17.06
C LEU A 110 -6.72 17.66 -17.63
N THR A 111 -5.56 18.17 -18.06
CA THR A 111 -5.45 19.55 -18.59
C THR A 111 -6.07 19.72 -19.98
N TYR A 112 -6.35 18.64 -20.70
CA TYR A 112 -6.97 18.72 -22.02
C TYR A 112 -8.48 18.95 -21.93
N PRO A 113 -9.10 19.80 -22.77
CA PRO A 113 -10.54 19.93 -22.82
C PRO A 113 -11.18 18.65 -23.37
N GLY A 114 -12.39 18.33 -22.90
CA GLY A 114 -13.18 17.23 -23.46
C GLY A 114 -13.88 17.61 -24.75
N LYS A 115 -14.49 16.64 -25.45
CA LYS A 115 -15.22 16.93 -26.69
C LYS A 115 -16.50 17.73 -26.38
N PRO A 116 -16.69 18.92 -26.98
CA PRO A 116 -17.92 19.70 -26.80
C PRO A 116 -19.13 18.96 -27.41
N GLY A 117 -20.31 19.16 -26.83
CA GLY A 117 -21.58 18.62 -27.33
C GLY A 117 -21.88 17.16 -26.95
N LYS A 118 -21.24 16.60 -25.92
CA LYS A 118 -21.55 15.27 -25.39
C LYS A 118 -22.24 15.33 -24.05
N THR A 119 -23.29 14.53 -23.89
CA THR A 119 -23.96 14.29 -22.61
C THR A 119 -23.25 13.16 -21.88
N TYR A 120 -22.76 13.43 -20.67
CA TYR A 120 -22.08 12.43 -19.83
C TYR A 120 -23.02 11.94 -18.72
N GLN A 121 -23.05 10.63 -18.51
CA GLN A 121 -23.75 10.00 -17.40
C GLN A 121 -22.74 9.42 -16.45
N LEU A 122 -22.71 9.89 -15.19
CA LEU A 122 -21.64 9.55 -14.24
C LEU A 122 -20.23 9.76 -14.83
N GLY A 123 -20.10 10.75 -15.71
CA GLY A 123 -18.87 11.09 -16.42
C GLY A 123 -18.47 10.15 -17.57
N TYR A 124 -19.33 9.21 -17.97
CA TYR A 124 -19.13 8.32 -19.13
C TYR A 124 -20.06 8.69 -20.29
N ASN A 125 -19.58 8.51 -21.51
CA ASN A 125 -20.40 8.50 -22.71
C ASN A 125 -19.91 7.34 -23.61
N GLY A 126 -20.76 6.34 -23.86
CA GLY A 126 -20.37 5.18 -24.66
C GLY A 126 -21.49 4.14 -24.78
N PRO A 127 -21.20 2.94 -25.31
CA PRO A 127 -22.21 1.92 -25.61
C PRO A 127 -22.83 1.26 -24.38
N VAL A 128 -22.23 1.42 -23.19
CA VAL A 128 -22.81 0.89 -21.96
C VAL A 128 -23.78 1.90 -21.38
N ASP A 129 -25.07 1.55 -21.39
CA ASP A 129 -26.13 2.35 -20.79
C ASP A 129 -25.96 2.44 -19.26
N LEU A 130 -25.85 3.66 -18.75
CA LEU A 130 -25.78 4.00 -17.33
C LEU A 130 -27.01 4.80 -16.84
N HIS A 131 -28.03 4.99 -17.68
CA HIS A 131 -29.24 5.74 -17.32
C HIS A 131 -29.96 5.17 -16.11
N LYS A 132 -29.85 3.85 -15.87
CA LYS A 132 -30.45 3.18 -14.71
C LYS A 132 -29.89 3.65 -13.36
N PHE A 133 -28.71 4.30 -13.35
CA PHE A 133 -28.13 4.89 -12.14
C PHE A 133 -28.46 6.36 -11.98
N HIS A 134 -29.12 6.97 -12.96
CA HIS A 134 -29.78 8.24 -12.76
C HIS A 134 -30.96 7.98 -11.85
N ARG A 135 -30.78 8.25 -10.55
CA ARG A 135 -31.96 8.53 -9.72
C ARG A 135 -32.63 9.73 -10.41
N PRO A 136 -33.92 9.67 -10.76
CA PRO A 136 -34.62 10.91 -11.01
C PRO A 136 -34.38 11.72 -9.74
N HIS A 137 -33.63 12.81 -9.86
CA HIS A 137 -33.67 13.81 -8.82
C HIS A 137 -35.14 14.10 -8.66
N ALA A 138 -35.67 13.79 -7.47
CA ALA A 138 -36.96 14.26 -7.04
C ALA A 138 -36.85 15.80 -7.00
N HIS A 139 -36.97 16.43 -8.16
CA HIS A 139 -37.59 17.74 -8.26
C HIS A 139 -39.03 17.48 -7.79
N SER A 140 -39.51 17.83 -6.60
CA SER A 140 -39.33 19.06 -5.81
C SER A 140 -39.10 20.28 -6.71
N SER A 141 -40.19 21.00 -6.95
CA SER A 141 -40.29 22.25 -7.72
C SER A 141 -40.23 22.14 -9.25
N GLN A 142 -41.07 21.30 -9.85
CA GLN A 142 -41.73 21.72 -11.09
C GLN A 142 -43.19 21.94 -10.73
N ALA A 143 -43.62 23.19 -10.86
CA ALA A 143 -44.90 23.74 -10.45
C ALA A 143 -46.03 22.71 -10.57
N GLN A 144 -46.58 22.30 -9.43
CA GLN A 144 -48.00 21.98 -9.39
C GLN A 144 -48.70 23.25 -9.87
N SER A 145 -49.06 23.31 -11.15
CA SER A 145 -50.06 24.25 -11.62
C SER A 145 -51.31 23.92 -10.81
N ARG A 146 -51.54 24.70 -9.76
CA ARG A 146 -52.79 24.68 -9.02
C ARG A 146 -53.86 25.09 -10.01
N ILE A 147 -54.55 24.11 -10.58
CA ILE A 147 -55.73 24.35 -11.39
C ILE A 147 -56.82 24.69 -10.37
N GLU A 148 -57.09 25.98 -10.20
CA GLU A 148 -58.26 26.44 -9.47
C GLU A 148 -59.51 25.97 -10.22
N PRO A 149 -60.49 25.32 -9.56
CA PRO A 149 -61.75 25.01 -10.20
C PRO A 149 -62.55 26.31 -10.39
N THR A 150 -62.63 26.78 -11.64
CA THR A 150 -63.53 27.88 -12.01
C THR A 150 -64.98 27.41 -11.94
N LEU A 151 -65.64 27.70 -10.82
CA LEU A 151 -67.09 27.61 -10.64
C LEU A 151 -67.74 28.85 -11.27
N THR A 152 -67.95 28.84 -12.58
CA THR A 152 -68.91 29.73 -13.23
C THR A 152 -70.10 28.91 -13.68
N ALA A 153 -71.11 28.90 -12.83
CA ALA A 153 -72.47 28.63 -13.25
C ALA A 153 -73.03 29.87 -13.97
N THR A 154 -73.75 29.60 -15.06
CA THR A 154 -74.74 30.44 -15.77
C THR A 154 -74.24 31.62 -16.63
N GLY A 155 -74.59 31.58 -17.92
CA GLY A 155 -74.77 32.75 -18.77
C GLY A 155 -74.25 32.61 -20.20
N GLU A 156 -75.10 32.09 -21.07
CA GLU A 156 -75.01 32.02 -22.55
C GLU A 156 -74.23 33.16 -23.25
N ALA A 157 -73.31 32.80 -24.15
CA ALA A 157 -73.14 33.43 -25.47
C ALA A 157 -72.22 32.60 -26.38
N GLU A 158 -72.86 32.08 -27.42
CA GLU A 158 -72.43 31.54 -28.72
C GLU A 158 -71.00 31.75 -29.28
N GLN A 159 -70.59 30.68 -29.99
CA GLN A 159 -69.78 30.62 -31.24
C GLN A 159 -68.28 30.98 -31.12
N THR A 160 -67.32 30.20 -31.64
CA THR A 160 -67.32 29.43 -32.89
C THR A 160 -66.21 28.36 -32.83
N ILE A 161 -66.53 27.14 -33.25
CA ILE A 161 -65.57 26.07 -33.53
C ILE A 161 -65.07 26.28 -34.97
N SER A 162 -63.76 26.43 -35.17
CA SER A 162 -63.13 26.24 -36.48
C SER A 162 -62.20 25.03 -36.42
N PHE A 163 -62.69 23.93 -36.99
CA PHE A 163 -61.91 22.78 -37.38
C PHE A 163 -61.45 23.05 -38.82
N ASP A 164 -60.14 23.11 -39.08
CA ASP A 164 -59.67 22.66 -40.38
C ASP A 164 -58.29 22.02 -40.28
N SER A 165 -58.18 20.93 -41.02
CA SER A 165 -57.09 19.96 -41.01
C SER A 165 -56.31 20.18 -42.30
N HIS A 166 -54.99 20.37 -42.25
CA HIS A 166 -54.07 19.95 -43.32
C HIS A 166 -52.61 20.03 -42.82
N GLU A 167 -52.06 18.86 -42.46
CA GLU A 167 -50.66 18.48 -42.71
C GLU A 167 -50.52 18.02 -44.18
N PRO A 168 -49.32 17.85 -44.80
CA PRO A 168 -47.96 17.83 -44.23
C PRO A 168 -46.86 18.56 -45.05
N ALA A 169 -45.71 18.87 -44.41
CA ALA A 169 -44.33 18.66 -44.91
C ALA A 169 -43.31 19.57 -44.17
N ALA A 170 -42.32 18.93 -43.55
CA ALA A 170 -41.19 19.49 -42.80
C ALA A 170 -40.11 20.15 -43.72
N PRO A 171 -38.90 20.52 -43.24
CA PRO A 171 -38.49 21.27 -42.04
C PRO A 171 -37.46 22.39 -42.38
N GLU A 172 -37.50 23.58 -41.75
CA GLU A 172 -36.25 24.35 -41.49
C GLU A 172 -36.45 25.63 -40.66
N ALA A 173 -35.33 26.09 -40.10
CA ALA A 173 -35.10 27.35 -39.39
C ALA A 173 -35.49 27.38 -37.90
N ALA A 174 -34.62 26.76 -37.11
CA ALA A 174 -34.29 27.22 -35.77
C ALA A 174 -34.07 28.75 -35.76
N ARG A 175 -34.87 29.48 -35.00
CA ARG A 175 -34.54 30.83 -34.54
C ARG A 175 -34.23 30.76 -33.06
N VAL A 176 -32.93 30.69 -32.81
CA VAL A 176 -32.27 31.01 -31.55
C VAL A 176 -32.62 32.46 -31.21
N SER A 177 -33.39 32.66 -30.15
CA SER A 177 -33.52 33.97 -29.52
C SER A 177 -32.18 34.29 -28.87
N ALA A 178 -31.46 35.22 -29.48
CA ALA A 178 -30.29 35.86 -28.94
C ALA A 178 -30.71 36.77 -27.78
N GLU A 179 -30.52 36.31 -26.55
CA GLU A 179 -30.25 37.21 -25.44
C GLU A 179 -28.74 37.38 -25.33
N GLY A 180 -28.29 38.58 -25.65
CA GLY A 180 -26.90 38.98 -25.56
C GLY A 180 -26.46 39.05 -24.12
N PHE A 181 -25.61 38.11 -23.73
CA PHE A 181 -24.50 38.41 -22.83
C PHE A 181 -23.25 38.49 -23.70
N ASN A 182 -22.86 39.72 -24.02
CA ASN A 182 -21.47 40.04 -24.31
C ASN A 182 -20.69 39.80 -23.02
N ASP A 183 -20.20 38.58 -22.83
CA ASP A 183 -19.00 38.33 -22.04
C ASP A 183 -17.95 37.78 -22.99
N ASP A 184 -17.21 38.72 -23.57
CA ASP A 184 -15.88 38.50 -24.15
C ASP A 184 -14.86 38.26 -23.02
N ALA A 185 -15.25 37.44 -22.04
CA ALA A 185 -14.34 36.85 -21.09
C ALA A 185 -13.81 35.60 -21.79
N SER A 186 -12.58 35.70 -22.29
CA SER A 186 -11.75 34.53 -22.54
C SER A 186 -11.67 33.71 -21.24
N HIS A 187 -12.66 32.84 -21.03
CA HIS A 187 -12.61 31.78 -20.03
C HIS A 187 -11.55 30.80 -20.50
N THR A 188 -10.30 31.20 -20.32
CA THR A 188 -9.14 30.37 -20.49
C THR A 188 -9.32 29.23 -19.52
N ASP A 189 -9.53 28.03 -20.07
CA ASP A 189 -9.68 26.81 -19.28
C ASP A 189 -8.47 26.71 -18.35
N PRO A 190 -8.65 26.59 -17.02
CA PRO A 190 -7.53 26.52 -16.08
C PRO A 190 -6.56 25.38 -16.43
N GLY A 191 -7.04 24.31 -17.07
CA GLY A 191 -6.18 23.25 -17.60
C GLY A 191 -5.26 23.73 -18.74
N GLU A 192 -5.75 24.60 -19.62
CA GLU A 192 -4.97 25.10 -20.74
C GLU A 192 -3.82 26.01 -20.30
N GLN A 193 -4.03 26.84 -19.28
CA GLN A 193 -2.98 27.70 -18.72
C GLN A 193 -1.85 26.87 -18.10
N ILE A 194 -2.18 25.82 -17.33
CA ILE A 194 -1.21 24.90 -16.73
C ILE A 194 -0.42 24.17 -17.83
N ARG A 195 -1.09 23.75 -18.88
CA ARG A 195 -0.48 23.05 -20.02
C ARG A 195 0.54 23.93 -20.74
N LEU A 196 0.20 25.19 -21.02
CA LEU A 196 1.08 26.12 -21.72
C LEU A 196 2.35 26.43 -20.91
N LEU A 197 2.21 26.51 -19.58
CA LEU A 197 3.35 26.68 -18.68
C LEU A 197 4.26 25.45 -18.66
N LEU A 198 3.69 24.24 -18.72
CA LEU A 198 4.42 22.98 -18.61
C LEU A 198 5.05 22.51 -19.94
N LEU A 199 4.35 22.66 -21.07
CA LEU A 199 4.75 22.13 -22.39
C LEU A 199 5.44 23.15 -23.31
N ASN A 200 5.85 24.31 -22.79
CA ASN A 200 6.76 25.17 -23.53
C ASN A 200 8.01 24.36 -23.95
N LYS A 201 8.49 24.46 -25.20
CA LYS A 201 9.52 23.57 -25.79
C LYS A 201 10.76 23.35 -24.89
N LYS A 202 11.15 24.39 -24.14
CA LYS A 202 12.23 24.30 -23.15
C LYS A 202 11.81 23.48 -21.91
N ASN A 203 10.64 23.79 -21.35
CA ASN A 203 10.06 23.13 -20.17
C ASN A 203 9.67 21.67 -20.43
N ALA A 204 9.25 21.31 -21.64
CA ALA A 204 8.95 19.94 -22.03
C ALA A 204 10.21 19.05 -22.06
N LEU A 205 11.35 19.61 -22.50
CA LEU A 205 12.64 18.91 -22.48
C LEU A 205 13.11 18.69 -21.03
N TYR A 206 12.98 19.71 -20.18
CA TYR A 206 13.25 19.59 -18.75
C TYR A 206 12.32 18.58 -18.06
N ALA A 207 11.02 18.58 -18.38
CA ALA A 207 10.06 17.63 -17.83
C ALA A 207 10.40 16.17 -18.22
N GLY A 208 10.77 15.93 -19.48
CA GLY A 208 11.24 14.60 -19.91
C GLY A 208 12.55 14.17 -19.24
N GLY A 209 13.49 15.11 -19.07
CA GLY A 209 14.76 14.89 -18.36
C GLY A 209 14.55 14.59 -16.88
N ILE A 210 13.63 15.30 -16.22
CA ILE A 210 13.23 15.05 -14.83
C ILE A 210 12.63 13.65 -14.70
N ILE A 211 11.72 13.27 -15.59
CA ILE A 211 11.11 11.93 -15.59
C ILE A 211 12.19 10.84 -15.73
N LEU A 212 13.10 11.01 -16.70
CA LEU A 212 14.17 10.05 -16.92
C LEU A 212 15.13 9.99 -15.73
N ALA A 213 15.49 11.14 -15.15
CA ALA A 213 16.33 11.22 -13.96
C ALA A 213 15.67 10.52 -12.77
N PHE A 214 14.37 10.70 -12.53
CA PHE A 214 13.65 10.01 -11.45
C PHE A 214 13.60 8.50 -11.66
N ILE A 215 13.44 8.01 -12.90
CA ILE A 215 13.49 6.58 -13.20
C ILE A 215 14.89 6.05 -12.94
N ILE A 216 15.92 6.75 -13.43
CA ILE A 216 17.32 6.38 -13.20
C ILE A 216 17.62 6.40 -11.70
N THR A 217 17.19 7.41 -10.95
CA THR A 217 17.35 7.48 -9.49
C THR A 217 16.60 6.35 -8.81
N GLY A 218 15.39 5.99 -9.24
CA GLY A 218 14.66 4.84 -8.71
C GLY A 218 15.40 3.52 -8.93
N ILE A 219 15.98 3.34 -10.11
CA ILE A 219 16.82 2.18 -10.44
C ILE A 219 18.15 2.22 -9.68
N LEU A 220 18.78 3.39 -9.55
CA LEU A 220 20.04 3.56 -8.82
C LEU A 220 19.84 3.31 -7.33
N VAL A 221 18.74 3.81 -6.75
CA VAL A 221 18.32 3.51 -5.38
C VAL A 221 18.00 2.02 -5.26
N SER A 222 17.28 1.43 -6.21
CA SER A 222 17.07 -0.03 -6.21
C SER A 222 18.39 -0.80 -6.20
N LEU A 223 19.39 -0.40 -7.00
CA LEU A 223 20.70 -1.06 -7.06
C LEU A 223 21.54 -0.80 -5.80
N LEU A 224 21.56 0.45 -5.32
CA LEU A 224 22.32 0.85 -4.14
C LEU A 224 21.75 0.26 -2.84
N PHE A 225 20.42 0.11 -2.75
CA PHE A 225 19.76 -0.46 -1.59
C PHE A 225 19.58 -1.98 -1.68
N SER A 226 19.51 -2.59 -2.89
CA SER A 226 19.68 -4.04 -3.05
C SER A 226 21.08 -4.53 -2.65
N SER A 227 22.10 -3.67 -2.75
CA SER A 227 23.46 -3.98 -2.28
C SER A 227 23.72 -3.55 -0.83
N ARG A 228 22.77 -2.88 -0.17
CA ARG A 228 22.91 -2.30 1.18
C ARG A 228 21.89 -2.87 2.17
N GLU A 229 21.54 -4.14 2.02
CA GLU A 229 21.06 -4.94 3.17
C GLU A 229 22.23 -5.52 3.99
N GLN A 230 23.48 -5.26 3.60
CA GLN A 230 24.65 -5.41 4.45
C GLN A 230 25.33 -4.05 4.63
N GLN A 231 25.50 -3.63 5.89
CA GLN A 231 26.15 -2.41 6.38
C GLN A 231 25.43 -1.06 6.17
N ALA A 232 24.68 -0.66 7.20
CA ALA A 232 24.78 0.68 7.80
C ALA A 232 24.19 0.68 9.22
N GLU A 233 25.04 0.58 10.24
CA GLU A 233 24.85 1.26 11.54
C GLU A 233 25.15 2.76 11.28
N THR A 234 24.51 3.81 11.84
CA THR A 234 23.86 4.07 13.13
C THR A 234 23.01 5.38 12.99
N PRO A 235 22.43 5.99 14.06
CA PRO A 235 21.01 6.00 14.41
C PRO A 235 20.28 7.34 14.11
N GLU A 236 18.97 7.31 13.87
CA GLU A 236 18.02 8.23 14.51
C GLU A 236 16.55 7.89 14.17
N ASN A 237 15.71 8.09 15.19
CA ASN A 237 14.27 7.91 15.28
C ASN A 237 13.45 8.18 13.99
N SER A 238 12.67 7.19 13.54
CA SER A 238 11.20 7.31 13.53
C SER A 238 10.53 5.96 13.26
N SER A 239 9.46 5.75 14.00
CA SER A 239 8.66 4.54 14.22
C SER A 239 7.84 4.04 13.03
N GLN A 240 7.97 2.75 12.66
CA GLN A 240 6.90 1.76 12.49
C GLN A 240 7.47 0.35 12.18
N PRO A 241 6.71 -0.75 12.41
CA PRO A 241 7.18 -1.92 13.15
C PRO A 241 8.02 -2.87 12.30
N ARG A 242 9.34 -2.78 12.45
CA ARG A 242 10.19 -3.97 12.34
C ARG A 242 9.64 -4.95 13.36
N ALA A 243 9.35 -6.19 12.95
CA ALA A 243 9.07 -7.26 13.89
C ALA A 243 10.11 -7.16 15.00
N GLN A 244 9.67 -6.75 16.19
CA GLN A 244 10.56 -6.62 17.32
C GLN A 244 11.25 -7.97 17.41
N ILE A 245 12.58 -7.98 17.23
CA ILE A 245 13.37 -8.91 18.00
C ILE A 245 12.92 -8.58 19.41
N GLN A 246 12.12 -9.46 19.98
CA GLN A 246 11.62 -9.28 21.33
C GLN A 246 12.89 -9.34 22.17
N GLN A 247 13.50 -8.17 22.38
CA GLN A 247 14.63 -8.02 23.27
C GLN A 247 14.01 -8.22 24.63
N ASP A 248 14.05 -9.47 25.04
CA ASP A 248 13.66 -9.87 26.37
C ASP A 248 14.49 -9.05 27.36
N GLU A 249 13.79 -8.41 28.29
CA GLU A 249 14.41 -7.62 29.33
C GLU A 249 15.30 -8.52 30.18
N LYS A 250 16.58 -8.20 30.28
CA LYS A 250 17.55 -9.06 30.98
C LYS A 250 17.55 -8.74 32.47
N LEU A 251 16.75 -9.47 33.22
CA LEU A 251 16.57 -9.29 34.66
C LEU A 251 17.40 -10.30 35.46
N HIS A 252 17.70 -9.93 36.70
CA HIS A 252 18.25 -10.82 37.73
C HIS A 252 19.53 -11.59 37.34
N LYS A 253 20.47 -10.94 36.63
CA LYS A 253 21.72 -11.59 36.23
C LYS A 253 22.46 -12.22 37.41
N ILE A 254 22.87 -13.48 37.25
CA ILE A 254 23.80 -14.19 38.15
C ILE A 254 24.93 -14.82 37.35
N ASP A 255 26.14 -14.80 37.90
CA ASP A 255 27.31 -15.42 37.30
C ASP A 255 27.56 -16.80 37.92
N LEU A 256 27.92 -17.77 37.08
CA LEU A 256 28.20 -19.15 37.47
C LEU A 256 29.69 -19.49 37.31
N PRO A 257 30.19 -20.54 38.00
CA PRO A 257 31.63 -20.80 38.11
C PRO A 257 32.37 -21.08 36.81
N ASP A 258 31.67 -21.45 35.72
CA ASP A 258 32.27 -21.83 34.44
C ASP A 258 32.12 -20.73 33.36
N ASN A 259 32.20 -19.46 33.77
CA ASN A 259 32.18 -18.28 32.88
C ASN A 259 30.92 -18.15 32.01
N PHE A 260 29.78 -18.60 32.53
CA PHE A 260 28.48 -18.30 31.96
C PHE A 260 27.58 -17.65 33.02
N SER A 261 26.61 -16.86 32.55
CA SER A 261 25.65 -16.18 33.41
C SER A 261 24.24 -16.64 33.09
N LEU A 262 23.36 -16.60 34.08
CA LEU A 262 21.92 -16.75 33.87
C LEU A 262 21.24 -15.42 34.10
N MET A 263 20.20 -15.17 33.31
CA MET A 263 19.26 -14.07 33.47
C MET A 263 17.85 -14.62 33.31
N LEU A 264 16.88 -13.87 33.79
CA LEU A 264 15.47 -14.12 33.54
C LEU A 264 14.92 -13.01 32.66
N ASN A 265 13.97 -13.34 31.78
CA ASN A 265 13.19 -12.33 31.08
C ASN A 265 11.99 -11.85 31.91
N GLN A 266 11.26 -10.86 31.40
CA GLN A 266 10.02 -10.35 31.98
C GLN A 266 8.91 -11.41 32.16
N TYR A 267 9.01 -12.55 31.47
CA TYR A 267 8.11 -13.70 31.58
C TYR A 267 8.72 -14.86 32.37
N GLN A 268 9.81 -14.64 33.11
CA GLN A 268 10.56 -15.67 33.86
C GLN A 268 11.17 -16.78 32.98
N GLY A 269 11.35 -16.55 31.68
CA GLY A 269 12.15 -17.41 30.79
C GLY A 269 13.64 -17.27 31.07
N VAL A 270 14.37 -18.38 31.06
CA VAL A 270 15.82 -18.39 31.27
C VAL A 270 16.55 -17.87 30.04
N ILE A 271 17.56 -17.02 30.26
CA ILE A 271 18.54 -16.63 29.26
C ILE A 271 19.92 -17.04 29.77
N ILE A 272 20.65 -17.81 28.98
CA ILE A 272 22.03 -18.22 29.26
C ILE A 272 22.97 -17.32 28.45
N ASN A 273 23.93 -16.69 29.11
CA ASN A 273 24.96 -15.87 28.48
C ASN A 273 26.36 -16.47 28.67
N TRP A 274 27.19 -16.42 27.63
CA TRP A 274 28.61 -16.75 27.70
C TRP A 274 29.39 -15.99 26.62
N GLN A 275 30.72 -15.93 26.78
CA GLN A 275 31.60 -15.33 25.78
C GLN A 275 31.64 -16.16 24.50
N SER A 276 31.58 -15.49 23.35
CA SER A 276 31.57 -16.14 22.04
C SER A 276 32.81 -15.82 21.23
N ASP A 277 33.02 -16.59 20.16
CA ASP A 277 33.92 -16.18 19.08
C ASP A 277 33.36 -14.93 18.38
N LYS A 278 34.26 -14.06 17.92
CA LYS A 278 33.87 -12.82 17.24
C LYS A 278 33.09 -13.13 15.98
N THR A 279 31.86 -12.63 15.91
CA THR A 279 30.98 -12.81 14.76
C THR A 279 30.22 -11.53 14.45
N GLU A 280 30.11 -11.22 13.16
CA GLU A 280 29.28 -10.10 12.67
C GLU A 280 27.79 -10.46 12.62
N GLN A 281 27.44 -11.73 12.85
CA GLN A 281 26.06 -12.19 12.87
C GLN A 281 25.42 -11.87 14.24
N THR A 282 24.31 -11.13 14.21
CA THR A 282 23.53 -10.80 15.42
C THR A 282 22.59 -11.92 15.85
N GLN A 283 22.22 -12.82 14.92
CA GLN A 283 21.35 -13.96 15.16
C GLN A 283 22.06 -15.25 14.74
N ILE A 284 22.29 -16.14 15.70
CA ILE A 284 22.97 -17.43 15.50
C ILE A 284 21.96 -18.54 15.24
N TRP A 285 20.81 -18.49 15.92
CA TRP A 285 19.74 -19.47 15.77
C TRP A 285 18.37 -18.83 16.04
N SER A 286 17.35 -19.23 15.28
CA SER A 286 15.96 -18.85 15.53
C SER A 286 15.01 -20.01 15.26
N LEU A 287 14.22 -20.36 16.27
CA LEU A 287 13.15 -21.35 16.15
C LEU A 287 12.03 -20.88 15.22
N LYS A 288 11.82 -19.56 15.10
CA LYS A 288 10.76 -18.99 14.26
C LYS A 288 11.02 -19.20 12.77
N SER A 289 12.26 -18.99 12.33
CA SER A 289 12.66 -19.25 10.94
C SER A 289 13.18 -20.67 10.72
N ALA A 290 13.54 -21.39 11.78
CA ALA A 290 14.28 -22.65 11.73
C ALA A 290 15.61 -22.51 10.95
N GLU A 291 16.20 -21.32 10.98
CA GLU A 291 17.46 -20.98 10.32
C GLU A 291 18.52 -20.64 11.36
N GLY A 292 19.76 -21.03 11.06
CA GLY A 292 20.94 -20.78 11.89
C GLY A 292 21.76 -22.03 12.15
N ASP A 293 22.65 -21.95 13.13
CA ASP A 293 23.46 -23.08 13.57
C ASP A 293 22.61 -24.11 14.33
N SER A 294 22.50 -25.32 13.79
CA SER A 294 21.77 -26.43 14.41
C SER A 294 22.39 -26.89 15.74
N SER A 295 23.67 -26.58 15.98
CA SER A 295 24.32 -26.84 17.27
C SER A 295 23.74 -25.99 18.41
N CYS A 296 23.08 -24.88 18.06
CA CYS A 296 22.41 -23.96 18.99
C CYS A 296 20.92 -24.27 19.22
N GLU A 297 20.34 -25.24 18.51
CA GLU A 297 18.90 -25.56 18.57
C GLU A 297 18.44 -25.99 19.97
N LYS A 298 19.30 -26.69 20.71
CA LYS A 298 18.95 -27.25 22.01
C LYS A 298 20.15 -27.30 22.95
N ILE A 299 19.87 -27.09 24.23
CA ILE A 299 20.78 -27.45 25.31
C ILE A 299 20.64 -28.94 25.59
N THR A 300 21.75 -29.66 25.78
CA THR A 300 21.75 -31.10 26.09
C THR A 300 22.59 -31.37 27.33
N PHE A 301 22.01 -32.03 28.33
CA PHE A 301 22.65 -32.38 29.59
C PHE A 301 23.31 -33.77 29.54
N ASN A 302 24.20 -34.04 30.50
CA ASN A 302 24.97 -35.28 30.56
C ASN A 302 24.15 -36.56 30.77
N ASN A 303 22.88 -36.44 31.18
CA ASN A 303 21.92 -37.54 31.32
C ASN A 303 21.01 -37.72 30.08
N GLY A 304 21.20 -36.92 29.03
CA GLY A 304 20.39 -36.97 27.81
C GLY A 304 19.15 -36.07 27.80
N GLU A 305 18.81 -35.41 28.91
CA GLU A 305 17.76 -34.39 28.92
C GLU A 305 18.14 -33.22 28.00
N SER A 306 17.17 -32.67 27.27
CA SER A 306 17.41 -31.55 26.37
C SER A 306 16.22 -30.61 26.31
N TYR A 307 16.51 -29.32 26.17
CA TYR A 307 15.51 -28.24 26.06
C TYR A 307 15.81 -27.40 24.84
N ARG A 308 14.78 -26.92 24.15
CA ARG A 308 14.94 -26.16 22.90
C ARG A 308 15.17 -24.69 23.20
N THR A 309 16.12 -24.10 22.50
CA THR A 309 16.25 -22.64 22.46
C THR A 309 15.24 -22.09 21.45
N TYR A 310 14.59 -20.98 21.79
CA TYR A 310 13.77 -20.29 20.81
C TYR A 310 14.59 -19.29 19.98
N ALA A 311 15.67 -18.76 20.55
CA ALA A 311 16.61 -17.89 19.84
C ALA A 311 18.00 -17.93 20.49
N VAL A 312 19.05 -17.82 19.67
CA VAL A 312 20.41 -17.51 20.12
C VAL A 312 20.89 -16.28 19.36
N THR A 313 21.28 -15.24 20.11
CA THR A 313 21.68 -13.94 19.57
C THR A 313 23.03 -13.52 20.11
N THR A 314 23.66 -12.56 19.44
CA THR A 314 24.93 -11.96 19.85
C THR A 314 24.70 -10.47 20.08
N GLU A 315 25.25 -9.94 21.17
CA GLU A 315 25.29 -8.50 21.39
C GLU A 315 26.74 -8.03 21.36
N MET A 316 27.01 -6.98 20.58
CA MET A 316 28.36 -6.42 20.39
C MET A 316 29.40 -7.42 19.87
N GLY A 317 28.97 -8.55 19.28
CA GLY A 317 29.82 -9.53 18.60
C GLY A 317 30.66 -10.45 19.50
N ASP A 318 30.64 -10.24 20.83
CA ASP A 318 31.56 -10.91 21.78
C ASP A 318 30.83 -11.78 22.84
N SER A 319 29.50 -11.83 22.84
CA SER A 319 28.73 -12.62 23.82
C SER A 319 27.47 -13.22 23.21
N TYR A 320 27.27 -14.51 23.44
CA TYR A 320 26.06 -15.23 23.06
C TYR A 320 25.00 -15.16 24.15
N PHE A 321 23.75 -15.09 23.72
CA PHE A 321 22.54 -15.11 24.55
C PHE A 321 21.58 -16.14 24.01
N ALA A 322 21.48 -17.28 24.68
CA ALA A 322 20.51 -18.32 24.36
C ALA A 322 19.27 -18.15 25.24
N SER A 323 18.12 -18.00 24.58
CA SER A 323 16.85 -17.74 25.25
C SER A 323 15.92 -18.94 25.15
N PHE A 324 15.25 -19.25 26.26
CA PHE A 324 14.42 -20.43 26.44
C PHE A 324 12.97 -20.07 26.74
N SER A 325 12.06 -20.99 26.46
CA SER A 325 10.64 -20.83 26.75
C SER A 325 10.42 -20.71 28.27
N PRO A 326 9.55 -19.79 28.74
CA PRO A 326 9.12 -19.73 30.14
C PRO A 326 8.54 -21.04 30.67
N LEU A 327 7.99 -21.88 29.79
CA LEU A 327 7.44 -23.19 30.17
C LEU A 327 8.54 -24.19 30.58
N ASP A 328 9.75 -24.00 30.06
CA ASP A 328 10.89 -24.87 30.32
C ASP A 328 11.75 -24.36 31.50
N THR A 329 11.45 -23.19 32.08
CA THR A 329 12.27 -22.52 33.09
C THR A 329 12.58 -23.39 34.30
N GLN A 330 11.56 -23.90 34.99
CA GLN A 330 11.75 -24.71 36.20
C GLN A 330 12.56 -25.98 35.92
N PRO A 331 12.17 -26.84 34.95
CA PRO A 331 12.94 -28.07 34.69
C PRO A 331 14.36 -27.76 34.16
N LEU A 332 14.55 -26.67 33.41
CA LEU A 332 15.88 -26.22 32.96
C LEU A 332 16.76 -25.77 34.14
N LEU A 333 16.26 -24.93 35.04
CA LEU A 333 17.02 -24.48 36.22
C LEU A 333 17.33 -25.62 37.17
N GLN A 334 16.41 -26.56 37.35
CA GLN A 334 16.65 -27.77 38.13
C GLN A 334 17.75 -28.63 37.49
N ALA A 335 17.73 -28.77 36.16
CA ALA A 335 18.82 -29.45 35.45
C ALA A 335 20.16 -28.71 35.63
N ILE A 336 20.19 -27.38 35.55
CA ILE A 336 21.41 -26.59 35.78
C ILE A 336 21.93 -26.77 37.23
N ALA A 337 21.03 -26.86 38.22
CA ALA A 337 21.41 -27.04 39.61
C ALA A 337 22.01 -28.43 39.90
N PHE A 338 21.40 -29.50 39.39
CA PHE A 338 21.71 -30.88 39.83
C PHE A 338 22.50 -31.72 38.83
N ARG A 339 22.61 -31.30 37.57
CA ARG A 339 23.36 -32.07 36.54
C ARG A 339 24.85 -31.73 36.56
N GLY A 340 25.65 -32.52 35.86
CA GLY A 340 27.11 -32.40 35.88
C GLY A 340 27.66 -31.41 34.84
N ASN A 341 27.12 -31.48 33.62
CA ASN A 341 27.51 -30.60 32.52
C ASN A 341 26.39 -30.52 31.47
N PHE A 342 26.43 -29.47 30.65
CA PHE A 342 25.59 -29.36 29.46
C PHE A 342 26.40 -28.96 28.23
N ARG A 343 25.81 -29.15 27.05
CA ARG A 343 26.32 -28.69 25.76
C ARG A 343 25.31 -27.78 25.08
N LEU A 344 25.79 -26.68 24.50
CA LEU A 344 24.98 -25.70 23.77
C LEU A 344 25.86 -24.95 22.76
N CYS A 345 25.41 -24.80 21.52
CA CYS A 345 26.15 -24.10 20.46
C CYS A 345 27.57 -24.65 20.24
N GLY A 346 27.77 -25.96 20.39
CA GLY A 346 29.08 -26.59 20.31
C GLY A 346 29.96 -26.49 21.57
N TYR A 347 29.66 -25.57 22.50
CA TYR A 347 30.37 -25.43 23.77
C TYR A 347 29.90 -26.47 24.80
N LYS A 348 30.76 -26.75 25.79
CA LYS A 348 30.48 -27.64 26.91
C LYS A 348 30.77 -26.91 28.22
N PHE A 349 29.80 -26.87 29.12
CA PHE A 349 29.89 -26.16 30.39
C PHE A 349 29.75 -27.11 31.57
N SER A 350 30.60 -26.92 32.57
CA SER A 350 30.56 -27.57 33.87
C SER A 350 29.52 -26.90 34.77
N LEU A 351 28.68 -27.70 35.43
CA LEU A 351 27.65 -27.21 36.34
C LEU A 351 28.07 -27.29 37.82
N LYS A 352 29.33 -27.64 38.09
CA LYS A 352 29.83 -27.78 39.46
C LYS A 352 29.72 -26.46 40.23
N GLY A 353 28.96 -26.47 41.33
CA GLY A 353 28.73 -25.30 42.18
C GLY A 353 27.50 -24.47 41.81
N SER A 354 26.81 -24.78 40.70
CA SER A 354 25.61 -24.04 40.26
C SER A 354 24.48 -24.11 41.29
N GLN A 355 24.28 -25.28 41.92
CA GLN A 355 23.30 -25.47 42.99
C GLN A 355 23.45 -24.44 44.13
N ALA A 356 24.69 -24.18 44.56
CA ALA A 356 24.96 -23.28 45.67
C ALA A 356 24.73 -21.81 45.31
N VAL A 357 24.95 -21.44 44.05
CA VAL A 357 24.68 -20.08 43.54
C VAL A 357 23.18 -19.86 43.37
N LEU A 358 22.48 -20.81 42.74
CA LEU A 358 21.04 -20.74 42.50
C LEU A 358 20.25 -20.72 43.82
N GLY A 359 20.59 -21.58 44.77
CA GLY A 359 19.92 -21.65 46.07
C GLY A 359 20.10 -20.42 46.96
N LYS A 360 21.14 -19.60 46.73
CA LYS A 360 21.37 -18.35 47.49
C LYS A 360 20.63 -17.14 46.91
N ASN A 361 20.14 -17.21 45.68
CA ASN A 361 19.49 -16.09 45.03
C ASN A 361 17.96 -16.22 45.13
N ASN A 362 17.31 -15.22 45.73
CA ASN A 362 15.86 -15.21 45.97
C ASN A 362 15.01 -15.36 44.69
N HIS A 363 15.51 -14.92 43.53
CA HIS A 363 14.78 -15.03 42.26
C HIS A 363 14.88 -16.42 41.62
N TYR A 364 15.90 -17.20 41.98
CA TYR A 364 16.16 -18.53 41.41
C TYR A 364 15.82 -19.67 42.37
N ALA A 365 15.93 -19.45 43.68
CA ALA A 365 15.70 -20.47 44.69
C ALA A 365 14.30 -21.10 44.60
N ASN A 366 13.28 -20.31 44.22
CA ASN A 366 11.89 -20.79 44.06
C ASN A 366 11.69 -21.78 42.90
N PHE A 367 12.66 -21.89 41.99
CA PHE A 367 12.61 -22.83 40.86
C PHE A 367 13.36 -24.14 41.15
N ILE A 368 14.02 -24.25 42.31
CA ILE A 368 14.84 -25.40 42.68
C ILE A 368 14.13 -26.16 43.80
N ASP A 369 13.47 -27.27 43.42
CA ASP A 369 12.94 -28.22 44.40
C ASP A 369 14.08 -29.15 44.84
N TYR A 370 14.33 -29.17 46.16
CA TYR A 370 15.38 -29.95 46.81
C TYR A 370 14.96 -31.37 47.19
#